data_AF-A0A498R6N8-F1
#
_entry.id   AF-A0A498R6N8-F1
#
_cell.length_a   1.000
_cell.length_b   1.000
_cell.length_c   1.000
_cell.angle_alpha   90.00
_cell.angle_beta   90.00
_cell.angle_gamma   90.00
#
_symmetry.space_group_name_H-M   'P 1'
#
loop_
_entity.id
_entity.type
_entity.pdbx_description
1 polymer ?
#
loop_
_entity_poly.entity_id
_entity_poly.type
_entity_poly.pdbx_seq_one_letter_code
_entity_poly.pdbx_strand_id
1 'polypeptide(L)'
;METNLVKPHLHGHTIKNVNQVFQNQLTKGQRVADAVAGIIGSWTFMVCQSGILLLWMGANIYLVYMRATDPNYFAAWDPYPFILLNLVLSFQAAYTGPVVMMSQNRQAEKDRLMAEHDYWVNLKAEQEIEKVMKYLEHQNEMIKELKAKIEALGAEKE
;
A
#
# COMPACT_ATOMS: atom_id res chain seq x y z
N MET A 1 -4.45 12.25 -40.30
CA MET A 1 -3.29 11.54 -39.74
C MET A 1 -3.75 10.85 -38.48
N GLU A 2 -4.33 9.67 -38.63
CA GLU A 2 -4.85 8.87 -37.51
C GLU A 2 -3.70 8.06 -36.92
N THR A 3 -3.35 8.37 -35.68
CA THR A 3 -2.41 7.57 -34.89
C THR A 3 -3.09 6.25 -34.54
N ASN A 4 -2.72 5.20 -35.27
CA ASN A 4 -3.04 3.82 -34.94
C ASN A 4 -2.38 3.47 -33.58
N LEU A 5 -3.10 3.72 -32.50
CA LEU A 5 -2.76 3.24 -31.18
C LEU A 5 -2.92 1.72 -31.19
N VAL A 6 -1.78 1.03 -31.30
CA VAL A 6 -1.66 -0.41 -31.12
C VAL A 6 -2.26 -0.76 -29.76
N LYS A 7 -3.41 -1.43 -29.77
CA LYS A 7 -4.01 -1.95 -28.53
C LYS A 7 -3.09 -3.06 -27.99
N PRO A 8 -2.63 -2.98 -26.73
CA PRO A 8 -1.80 -4.04 -26.18
C PRO A 8 -2.60 -5.35 -26.17
N HIS A 9 -2.04 -6.38 -26.79
CA HIS A 9 -2.57 -7.73 -26.78
C HIS A 9 -2.43 -8.31 -25.37
N LEU A 10 -3.39 -7.99 -24.49
CA LEU A 10 -3.52 -8.63 -23.19
C LEU A 10 -3.80 -10.12 -23.40
N HIS A 11 -2.76 -10.95 -23.34
CA HIS A 11 -2.94 -12.38 -23.14
C HIS A 11 -3.74 -12.58 -21.85
N GLY A 12 -4.78 -13.41 -21.91
CA GLY A 12 -5.78 -13.64 -20.86
C GLY A 12 -5.25 -14.34 -19.60
N HIS A 13 -4.13 -13.88 -19.06
CA HIS A 13 -3.76 -14.17 -17.70
C HIS A 13 -4.69 -13.36 -16.80
N THR A 14 -5.70 -14.04 -16.24
CA THR A 14 -6.40 -13.56 -15.06
C THR A 14 -5.33 -13.25 -14.02
N ILE A 15 -4.95 -11.97 -13.89
CA ILE A 15 -4.11 -11.49 -12.81
C ILE A 15 -4.91 -11.79 -11.55
N LYS A 16 -4.67 -12.95 -10.94
CA LYS A 16 -5.22 -13.28 -9.63
C LYS A 16 -4.68 -12.19 -8.73
N ASN A 17 -5.54 -11.23 -8.40
CA ASN A 17 -5.14 -10.08 -7.64
C ASN A 17 -4.72 -10.59 -6.26
N VAL A 18 -3.40 -10.61 -6.00
CA VAL A 18 -2.82 -11.12 -4.75
C VAL A 18 -3.47 -10.44 -3.52
N ASN A 19 -4.01 -9.22 -3.68
CA ASN A 19 -4.80 -8.56 -2.63
C ASN A 19 -6.08 -9.34 -2.24
N GLN A 20 -6.75 -10.04 -3.16
CA GLN A 20 -8.01 -10.73 -2.87
C GLN A 20 -7.81 -11.98 -2.01
N VAL A 21 -6.68 -12.67 -2.16
CA VAL A 21 -6.33 -13.82 -1.30
C VAL A 21 -6.00 -13.35 0.12
N PHE A 22 -5.35 -12.19 0.24
CA PHE A 22 -5.00 -11.60 1.54
C PHE A 22 -6.22 -11.04 2.30
N GLN A 23 -7.20 -10.48 1.58
CA GLN A 23 -8.44 -9.94 2.17
C GLN A 23 -9.32 -11.03 2.80
N ASN A 24 -9.32 -12.25 2.25
CA ASN A 24 -10.20 -13.34 2.69
C ASN A 24 -9.73 -14.07 3.97
N GLN A 25 -8.53 -13.77 4.49
CA GLN A 25 -8.01 -14.35 5.73
C GLN A 25 -7.98 -13.39 6.92
N LEU A 26 -8.42 -12.14 6.76
CA LEU A 26 -8.41 -11.16 7.83
C LEU A 26 -9.50 -11.45 8.86
N THR A 27 -9.09 -11.79 10.08
CA THR A 27 -10.00 -11.83 11.23
C THR A 27 -10.55 -10.44 11.53
N LYS A 28 -11.74 -10.37 12.16
CA LYS A 28 -12.41 -9.10 12.49
C LYS A 28 -11.51 -8.15 13.31
N GLY A 29 -10.68 -8.69 14.20
CA GLY A 29 -9.71 -7.90 14.98
C GLY A 29 -8.61 -7.27 14.13
N GLN A 30 -8.12 -7.98 13.10
CA GLN A 30 -7.11 -7.46 12.18
C GLN A 30 -7.68 -6.30 11.34
N ARG A 31 -8.95 -6.40 10.89
CA ARG A 31 -9.64 -5.30 10.21
C ARG A 31 -9.74 -4.03 11.06
N VAL A 32 -10.04 -4.17 12.36
CA VAL A 32 -10.13 -3.04 13.29
C VAL A 32 -8.75 -2.43 13.52
N ALA A 33 -7.71 -3.24 13.73
CA ALA A 33 -6.35 -2.76 13.90
C ALA A 33 -5.87 -1.96 12.67
N ASP A 34 -6.20 -2.43 11.46
CA ASP A 34 -5.85 -1.76 10.21
C ASP A 34 -6.55 -0.41 10.04
N ALA A 35 -7.84 -0.35 10.40
CA ALA A 35 -8.60 0.89 10.39
C ALA A 35 -8.02 1.90 11.40
N VAL A 36 -7.71 1.43 12.62
CA VAL A 36 -7.13 2.26 13.68
C VAL A 36 -5.74 2.78 13.27
N ALA A 37 -4.89 1.94 12.69
CA ALA A 37 -3.57 2.36 12.22
C ALA A 37 -3.65 3.39 11.08
N GLY A 38 -4.61 3.23 10.15
CA GLY A 38 -4.87 4.21 9.10
C GLY A 38 -5.34 5.56 9.63
N ILE A 39 -6.10 5.56 10.73
CA ILE A 39 -6.56 6.79 11.40
C ILE A 39 -5.41 7.46 12.15
N ILE A 40 -4.63 6.70 12.94
CA ILE A 40 -3.51 7.23 13.74
C ILE A 40 -2.41 7.81 12.84
N GLY A 41 -2.19 7.26 11.65
CA GLY A 41 -1.21 7.76 10.68
C GLY A 41 -1.63 8.98 9.86
N SER A 42 -2.87 9.46 10.00
CA SER A 42 -3.39 10.57 9.19
C SER A 42 -3.04 11.94 9.76
N TRP A 43 -2.63 12.87 8.88
CA TRP A 43 -2.42 14.28 9.24
C TRP A 43 -3.68 14.93 9.84
N THR A 44 -4.87 14.55 9.35
CA THR A 44 -6.14 15.09 9.87
C THR A 44 -6.40 14.68 11.31
N PHE A 45 -6.00 13.46 11.70
CA PHE A 45 -6.13 12.98 13.07
C PHE A 45 -5.25 13.79 14.04
N MET A 46 -4.00 14.06 13.67
CA MET A 46 -3.07 14.85 14.50
C MET A 46 -3.60 16.26 14.77
N VAL A 47 -4.14 16.93 13.74
CA VAL A 47 -4.73 18.27 13.87
C VAL A 47 -5.98 18.25 14.74
N CYS A 48 -6.88 17.29 14.52
CA CYS A 48 -8.10 17.15 15.31
C CYS A 48 -7.80 16.85 16.79
N GLN A 49 -6.91 15.89 17.05
CA GLN A 49 -6.46 15.53 18.40
C GLN A 49 -5.83 16.73 19.12
N SER A 50 -4.97 17.48 18.43
CA SER A 50 -4.35 18.68 18.99
C SER A 50 -5.39 19.76 19.32
N GLY A 51 -6.39 19.95 18.46
CA GLY A 51 -7.51 20.87 18.71
C GLY A 51 -8.34 20.48 19.93
N ILE A 52 -8.64 19.18 20.09
CA ILE A 52 -9.37 18.66 21.27
C ILE A 52 -8.56 18.91 22.55
N LEU A 53 -7.25 18.65 22.54
CA LEU A 53 -6.38 18.89 23.69
C LEU A 53 -6.33 20.38 24.07
N LEU A 54 -6.17 21.26 23.08
CA LEU A 54 -6.18 22.72 23.31
C LEU A 54 -7.53 23.19 23.85
N LEU A 55 -8.64 22.68 23.32
CA LEU A 55 -9.98 22.99 23.81
C LEU A 55 -10.16 22.51 25.26
N TRP A 56 -9.71 21.30 25.59
CA TRP A 56 -9.78 20.75 26.94
C TRP A 56 -8.96 21.57 27.93
N MET A 57 -7.72 21.92 27.59
CA MET A 57 -6.87 22.78 28.40
C MET A 57 -7.51 24.16 28.59
N GLY A 58 -7.99 24.78 27.51
CA GLY A 58 -8.66 26.08 27.55
C GLY A 58 -9.92 26.07 28.43
N ALA A 59 -10.76 25.03 28.31
CA ALA A 59 -11.95 24.86 29.13
C ALA A 59 -11.61 24.72 30.62
N ASN A 60 -10.59 23.94 30.97
CA ASN A 60 -10.17 23.78 32.37
C ASN A 60 -9.56 25.06 32.96
N ILE A 61 -8.74 25.78 32.19
CA ILE A 61 -8.20 27.08 32.60
C ILE A 61 -9.33 28.10 32.81
N TYR A 62 -10.30 28.13 31.89
CA TYR A 62 -11.47 29.01 32.00
C TYR A 62 -12.30 28.70 33.24
N LEU A 63 -12.55 27.42 33.55
CA LEU A 63 -13.26 27.01 34.76
C LEU A 63 -12.52 27.41 36.04
N VAL A 64 -11.18 27.29 36.08
CA VAL A 64 -10.37 27.76 37.21
C VAL A 64 -10.50 29.28 37.38
N TYR A 65 -10.36 30.05 36.30
CA TYR A 65 -10.48 31.52 36.33
C TYR A 65 -11.87 31.98 36.77
N MET A 66 -12.92 31.34 36.26
CA MET A 66 -14.30 31.71 36.57
C MET A 66 -14.66 31.35 38.01
N ARG A 67 -14.16 30.22 38.53
CA ARG A 67 -14.31 29.87 39.95
C ARG A 67 -13.52 30.79 40.89
N ALA A 68 -12.40 31.35 40.44
CA ALA A 68 -11.67 32.36 41.21
C ALA A 68 -12.45 33.70 41.28
N THR A 69 -13.31 33.97 40.29
CA THR A 69 -14.12 35.19 40.22
C THR A 69 -15.49 35.02 40.90
N ASP A 70 -16.10 33.83 40.81
CA ASP A 70 -17.36 33.48 41.47
C ASP A 70 -17.23 32.13 42.20
N PRO A 71 -17.25 32.10 43.56
CA PRO A 71 -17.13 30.88 44.36
C PRO A 71 -18.25 29.86 44.13
N ASN A 72 -19.40 30.27 43.60
CA ASN A 72 -20.53 29.39 43.29
C ASN A 72 -20.40 28.70 41.93
N TYR A 73 -19.38 29.06 41.13
CA TYR A 73 -19.16 28.47 39.81
C TYR A 73 -18.59 27.05 39.90
N PHE A 74 -18.83 26.24 38.85
CA PHE A 74 -18.38 24.84 38.79
C PHE A 74 -16.88 24.68 39.04
N ALA A 75 -16.51 23.66 39.82
CA ALA A 75 -15.11 23.30 40.03
C ALA A 75 -14.47 22.85 38.71
N ALA A 76 -13.20 23.22 38.51
CA ALA A 76 -12.43 22.70 37.39
C ALA A 76 -12.23 21.18 37.53
N TRP A 77 -12.41 20.46 36.43
CA TRP A 77 -12.38 18.99 36.42
C TRP A 77 -10.95 18.45 36.40
N ASP A 78 -10.01 19.18 35.78
CA ASP A 78 -8.58 18.87 35.73
C ASP A 78 -7.73 20.14 35.90
N PRO A 79 -7.50 20.63 37.13
CA PRO A 79 -6.65 21.79 37.40
C PRO A 79 -5.18 21.51 37.04
N TYR A 80 -4.41 22.58 36.78
CA TYR A 80 -2.95 22.48 36.60
C TYR A 80 -2.33 21.71 37.80
N PRO A 81 -1.56 20.62 37.57
CA PRO A 81 -0.78 20.25 36.38
C PRO A 81 -1.44 19.28 35.37
N PHE A 82 -2.77 19.19 35.29
CA PHE A 82 -3.53 18.34 34.36
C PHE A 82 -3.23 16.83 34.49
N ILE A 83 -3.51 16.26 35.68
CA ILE A 83 -3.19 14.85 35.98
C ILE A 83 -3.98 13.87 35.11
N LEU A 84 -5.24 14.20 34.79
CA LEU A 84 -6.09 13.32 33.98
C LEU A 84 -5.64 13.32 32.52
N LEU A 85 -5.34 14.49 31.96
CA LEU A 85 -4.80 14.62 30.62
C LEU A 85 -3.46 13.88 30.49
N ASN A 86 -2.58 14.00 31.49
CA ASN A 86 -1.31 13.28 31.52
C ASN A 86 -1.51 11.75 31.52
N LEU A 87 -2.44 11.25 32.35
CA LEU A 87 -2.76 9.82 32.42
C LEU A 87 -3.26 9.29 31.07
N VAL A 88 -4.20 10.00 30.45
CA VAL A 88 -4.79 9.61 29.15
C VAL A 88 -3.74 9.64 28.05
N LEU A 89 -2.92 10.68 27.96
CA LEU A 89 -1.84 10.75 26.97
C LEU A 89 -0.79 9.66 27.16
N SER A 90 -0.45 9.34 28.41
CA SER A 90 0.50 8.26 28.71
C SER A 90 -0.04 6.90 28.27
N PHE A 91 -1.32 6.63 28.54
CA PHE A 91 -2.00 5.42 28.06
C PHE A 91 -2.08 5.39 26.53
N GLN A 92 -2.47 6.50 25.90
CA GLN A 92 -2.52 6.63 24.45
C GLN A 92 -1.16 6.29 23.82
N ALA A 93 -0.07 6.87 24.32
CA ALA A 93 1.28 6.61 23.82
C ALA A 93 1.68 5.14 23.98
N ALA A 94 1.38 4.52 25.12
CA ALA A 94 1.68 3.12 25.40
C ALA A 94 1.02 2.16 24.39
N TYR A 95 -0.22 2.43 23.97
CA TYR A 95 -0.94 1.61 22.99
C TYR A 95 -0.61 1.96 21.54
N THR A 96 -0.20 3.19 21.27
CA THR A 96 0.11 3.64 19.90
C THR A 96 1.28 2.85 19.31
N GLY A 97 2.36 2.64 20.06
CA GLY A 97 3.55 1.93 19.58
C GLY A 97 3.25 0.51 19.06
N PRO A 98 2.63 -0.38 19.86
CA PRO A 98 2.26 -1.72 19.43
C PRO A 98 1.29 -1.76 18.25
N VAL A 99 0.28 -0.87 18.22
CA VAL A 99 -0.69 -0.82 17.13
C VAL A 99 -0.01 -0.41 15.82
N VAL A 100 0.87 0.59 15.87
CA VAL A 100 1.68 1.02 14.71
C VAL A 100 2.59 -0.13 14.27
N MET A 101 3.27 -0.81 15.20
CA MET A 101 4.16 -1.93 14.89
C MET A 101 3.40 -3.11 14.26
N MET A 102 2.19 -3.44 14.73
CA MET A 102 1.35 -4.47 14.13
C MET A 102 0.95 -4.11 12.69
N SER A 103 0.57 -2.86 12.45
CA SER A 103 0.25 -2.41 11.10
C SER A 103 1.47 -2.41 10.18
N GLN A 104 2.65 -2.03 10.70
CA GLN A 104 3.91 -2.07 9.97
C GLN A 104 4.30 -3.50 9.60
N ASN A 105 4.26 -4.43 10.57
CA ASN A 105 4.58 -5.84 10.33
C ASN A 105 3.68 -6.46 9.24
N ARG A 106 2.39 -6.08 9.24
CA ARG A 106 1.45 -6.54 8.20
C ARG A 106 1.72 -5.93 6.83
N GLN A 107 2.06 -4.64 6.76
CA GLN A 107 2.43 -4.02 5.49
C GLN A 107 3.72 -4.63 4.93
N ALA A 108 4.71 -4.88 5.78
CA ALA A 108 5.95 -5.56 5.38
C ALA A 108 5.70 -6.98 4.85
N GLU A 109 4.79 -7.74 5.46
CA GLU A 109 4.40 -9.07 4.97
C GLU A 109 3.74 -8.98 3.58
N LYS A 110 2.85 -8.01 3.38
CA LYS A 110 2.22 -7.75 2.09
C LYS A 110 3.24 -7.36 1.02
N ASP A 111 4.14 -6.46 1.35
CA ASP A 111 5.20 -5.99 0.45
C ASP A 111 6.14 -7.13 0.07
N ARG A 112 6.46 -8.02 1.02
CA ARG A 112 7.26 -9.24 0.77
C ARG A 112 6.58 -10.17 -0.24
N LEU A 113 5.29 -10.45 -0.05
CA LEU A 113 4.54 -11.32 -0.96
C LEU A 113 4.38 -10.70 -2.35
N MET A 114 4.20 -9.38 -2.43
CA MET A 114 4.19 -8.66 -3.71
C MET A 114 5.55 -8.77 -4.41
N ALA A 115 6.66 -8.56 -3.69
CA ALA A 115 8.01 -8.71 -4.24
C ALA A 115 8.29 -10.14 -4.72
N GLU A 116 7.84 -11.16 -3.99
CA GLU A 116 7.98 -12.56 -4.42
C GLU A 116 7.15 -12.84 -5.69
N HIS A 117 5.92 -12.32 -5.76
CA HIS A 117 5.10 -12.45 -6.96
C HIS A 117 5.75 -11.79 -8.17
N ASP A 118 6.24 -10.55 -8.01
CA ASP A 118 6.93 -9.81 -9.06
C ASP A 118 8.19 -10.54 -9.53
N TYR A 119 8.93 -11.17 -8.62
CA TYR A 119 10.06 -12.03 -8.96
C TYR A 119 9.66 -13.19 -9.87
N TRP A 120 8.59 -13.93 -9.52
CA TRP A 120 8.10 -15.05 -10.33
C TRP A 120 7.61 -14.60 -11.72
N VAL A 121 6.93 -13.46 -11.80
CA VAL A 121 6.48 -12.88 -13.08
C VAL A 121 7.67 -12.51 -13.94
N ASN A 122 8.70 -11.87 -13.37
CA ASN A 122 9.92 -11.50 -14.10
C ASN A 122 10.66 -12.74 -14.61
N LEU A 123 10.82 -13.77 -13.78
CA LEU A 123 11.46 -15.02 -14.20
C LEU A 123 10.69 -15.70 -15.35
N LYS A 124 9.36 -15.71 -15.29
CA LYS A 124 8.52 -16.25 -16.37
C LYS A 124 8.65 -15.42 -17.65
N ALA A 125 8.70 -14.09 -17.54
CA ALA A 125 8.90 -13.20 -18.67
C ALA A 125 10.27 -13.46 -19.34
N GLU A 126 11.33 -13.65 -18.55
CA GLU A 126 12.66 -14.02 -19.07
C GLU A 126 12.62 -15.33 -19.88
N GLN A 127 11.96 -16.36 -19.35
CA GLN A 127 11.78 -17.64 -20.06
C GLN A 127 10.94 -17.51 -21.35
N GLU A 128 9.91 -16.66 -21.34
CA GLU A 128 9.10 -16.39 -22.53
C GLU A 128 9.91 -15.65 -23.60
N ILE A 129 10.73 -14.67 -23.20
CA ILE A 129 11.66 -13.96 -24.09
C ILE A 129 12.68 -14.93 -24.69
N GLU A 130 13.26 -15.82 -23.89
CA GLU A 130 14.20 -16.84 -24.39
C GLU A 130 13.55 -17.72 -25.46
N LYS A 131 12.31 -18.16 -25.24
CA LYS A 131 11.55 -18.94 -26.25
C LYS A 131 11.32 -18.15 -27.52
N VAL A 132 10.92 -16.89 -27.41
CA VAL A 132 10.73 -16.00 -28.57
C VAL A 132 12.03 -15.85 -29.35
N MET A 133 13.16 -15.66 -28.67
CA MET A 133 14.48 -15.57 -29.32
C MET A 133 14.82 -16.85 -30.07
N LYS A 134 14.59 -18.03 -29.48
CA LYS A 134 14.80 -19.33 -30.16
C LYS A 134 13.91 -19.49 -31.38
N TYR A 135 12.64 -19.07 -31.31
CA TYR A 135 11.74 -19.11 -32.46
C TYR A 135 12.21 -18.17 -33.59
N LEU A 136 12.68 -16.97 -33.27
CA LEU A 136 13.23 -16.03 -34.25
C LEU A 136 14.49 -16.58 -34.93
N GLU A 137 15.39 -17.19 -34.16
CA GLU A 137 16.60 -17.83 -34.70
C GLU A 137 16.23 -18.99 -35.64
N HIS A 138 15.30 -19.85 -35.22
CA HIS A 138 14.80 -20.93 -36.06
C HIS A 138 14.14 -20.42 -37.35
N GLN A 139 13.33 -19.35 -37.27
CA GLN A 139 12.73 -18.73 -38.46
C GLN A 139 13.79 -18.16 -39.41
N ASN A 140 14.84 -17.53 -38.88
CA ASN A 140 15.94 -17.02 -39.70
C ASN A 140 16.66 -18.14 -40.45
N GLU A 141 16.90 -19.29 -39.82
CA GLU A 141 17.51 -20.45 -40.49
C GLU A 141 16.59 -21.02 -41.58
N MET A 142 15.29 -21.16 -41.31
CA MET A 142 14.32 -21.61 -42.33
C MET A 142 14.25 -20.65 -43.53
N ILE A 143 14.33 -19.34 -43.30
CA ILE A 143 14.37 -18.33 -44.36
C ILE A 143 15.64 -18.48 -45.21
N LYS A 144 16.81 -18.71 -44.58
CA LYS A 144 18.06 -18.96 -45.32
C LYS A 144 17.96 -20.21 -46.18
N GLU A 145 17.42 -21.30 -45.65
CA GLU A 145 17.26 -22.55 -46.39
C GLU A 145 16.31 -22.38 -47.59
N LEU A 146 15.20 -21.67 -47.39
CA LEU A 146 14.24 -21.38 -48.47
C LEU A 146 14.88 -20.52 -49.56
N LYS A 147 15.66 -19.49 -49.18
CA LYS A 147 16.40 -18.65 -50.12
C LYS A 147 17.38 -19.47 -50.96
N ALA A 148 18.14 -20.37 -50.32
CA ALA A 148 19.08 -21.26 -51.01
C ALA A 148 18.37 -22.19 -52.01
N LYS A 149 17.20 -22.77 -51.64
CA LYS A 149 16.40 -23.59 -52.56
C LYS A 149 15.88 -22.81 -53.76
N ILE A 150 15.44 -21.56 -53.56
CA ILE A 150 14.97 -20.70 -54.66
C ILE A 150 16.12 -20.36 -55.62
N GLU A 151 17.31 -20.03 -55.11
CA GLU A 151 18.49 -19.74 -55.92
C GLU A 151 18.93 -20.96 -56.75
N ALA A 152 18.92 -22.17 -56.15
CA ALA A 152 19.24 -23.41 -56.86
C ALA A 152 18.24 -23.72 -58.00
N LEU A 153 16.93 -23.56 -57.74
CA LEU A 153 15.89 -23.74 -58.76
C LEU A 153 15.93 -22.69 -59.88
N GLY A 154 16.44 -21.48 -59.58
CA GLY A 154 16.69 -20.45 -60.58
C GLY A 154 17.87 -20.80 -61.48
N ALA A 155 18.95 -21.33 -60.91
CA ALA A 155 20.16 -21.72 -61.63
C ALA A 155 19.98 -22.96 -62.52
N GLU A 156 19.03 -23.85 -62.21
CA GLU A 156 18.68 -25.01 -63.04
C GLU A 156 17.82 -24.68 -64.27
N LYS A 157 17.24 -23.47 -64.32
CA LYS A 157 16.35 -23.03 -65.41
C LYS A 157 17.02 -22.14 -66.46
N GLU A 158 18.29 -21.79 -66.26
CA GLU A 158 19.17 -21.16 -67.27
C GLU A 158 20.11 -22.19 -67.90
#